data_AF-A0A957S4G0-F1
#
_entry.id   AF-A0A957S4G0-F1
#
_cell.length_a   1.000
_cell.length_b   1.000
_cell.length_c   1.000
_cell.angle_alpha   90.00
_cell.angle_beta   90.00
_cell.angle_gamma   90.00
#
_symmetry.space_group_name_H-M   'P 1'
#
loop_
_entity.id
_entity.type
_entity.pdbx_description
1 polymer ?
#
loop_
_entity_poly.entity_id
_entity_poly.type
_entity_poly.pdbx_seq_one_letter_code
_entity_poly.pdbx_strand_id
1 'polypeptide(L)'
;HQRISRRAFLRALTVTTSGAFAAACGAVRGGEIEAQLRALNPQATPQIILPSPEPPTADGAPDERLAAFLALSSLLTGVDRLSPDLGRLYLQSLDADAATGATVTRLLDAAGMRSETPPATLEALTTTGIFEQEPLNRLAKQVAKLWYTGIYTNDAGEELVATYVDALAWRTLRFTKPRTICGYPGFWA
;
A
#
# COMPACT_ATOMS: atom_id res chain seq x y z
N HIS A 1 11.10 21.73 38.73
CA HIS A 1 12.10 22.00 37.68
C HIS A 1 13.31 21.08 37.86
N GLN A 2 13.39 19.97 37.13
CA GLN A 2 14.60 19.12 37.06
C GLN A 2 14.81 18.70 35.60
N ARG A 3 15.90 19.19 35.00
CA ARG A 3 16.32 18.87 33.64
C ARG A 3 17.21 17.62 33.68
N ILE A 4 16.71 16.50 33.15
CA ILE A 4 17.51 15.30 32.95
C ILE A 4 18.31 15.46 31.65
N SER A 5 19.64 15.49 31.80
CA SER A 5 20.63 15.69 30.75
C SER A 5 20.84 14.41 29.92
N ARG A 6 20.76 14.54 28.59
CA ARG A 6 20.82 13.45 27.58
C ARG A 6 22.19 12.78 27.39
N ARG A 7 23.15 12.93 28.32
CA ARG A 7 24.54 12.47 28.14
C ARG A 7 24.94 11.24 28.98
N ALA A 8 24.02 10.62 29.71
CA ALA A 8 24.35 9.52 30.63
C ALA A 8 23.95 8.11 30.15
N PHE A 9 23.33 7.93 28.96
CA PHE A 9 22.67 6.64 28.65
C PHE A 9 23.25 5.80 27.50
N LEU A 10 24.40 6.14 26.90
CA LEU A 10 24.97 5.31 25.83
C LEU A 10 26.47 5.03 26.05
N ARG A 11 26.76 4.35 27.15
CA ARG A 11 27.99 3.56 27.32
C ARG A 11 27.62 2.22 27.96
N ALA A 12 27.45 1.20 27.13
CA ALA A 12 27.80 -0.20 27.39
C ALA A 12 26.93 -1.09 26.51
N LEU A 13 27.56 -1.79 25.55
CA LEU A 13 27.39 -3.22 25.29
C LEU A 13 27.97 -3.54 23.90
N THR A 14 29.29 -3.65 23.86
CA THR A 14 30.00 -4.46 22.86
C THR A 14 30.20 -5.84 23.47
N VAL A 15 29.50 -6.86 22.97
CA VAL A 15 29.91 -8.26 23.11
C VAL A 15 29.73 -8.93 21.76
N THR A 16 30.85 -9.28 21.16
CA THR A 16 31.00 -10.18 20.01
C THR A 16 30.87 -11.62 20.46
N THR A 17 29.96 -12.38 19.87
CA THR A 17 30.04 -13.84 19.83
C THR A 17 29.78 -14.33 18.42
N SER A 18 30.86 -14.80 17.79
CA SER A 18 30.85 -15.60 16.57
C SER A 18 30.25 -16.97 16.90
N GLY A 19 29.26 -17.41 16.13
CA GLY A 19 28.68 -18.76 16.21
C GLY A 19 28.30 -19.24 14.82
N ALA A 20 29.11 -20.13 14.27
CA ALA A 20 28.86 -20.82 13.01
C ALA A 20 27.64 -21.74 13.15
N PHE A 21 26.60 -21.54 12.35
CA PHE A 21 25.57 -22.55 12.13
C PHE A 21 25.88 -23.32 10.85
N ALA A 22 26.50 -24.49 11.03
CA ALA A 22 26.57 -25.52 10.02
C ALA A 22 25.24 -26.28 9.92
N ALA A 23 24.96 -26.76 8.72
CA ALA A 23 23.72 -27.37 8.26
C ALA A 23 23.18 -28.52 9.13
N ALA A 24 21.86 -28.53 9.32
CA ALA A 24 21.10 -29.74 9.60
C ALA A 24 19.82 -29.72 8.75
N CYS A 25 19.93 -30.14 7.49
CA CYS A 25 18.79 -30.60 6.71
C CYS A 25 18.32 -31.94 7.31
N GLY A 26 17.48 -31.86 8.34
CA GLY A 26 16.76 -33.02 8.86
C GLY A 26 15.57 -33.34 7.95
N ALA A 27 15.61 -34.50 7.31
CA ALA A 27 14.47 -35.06 6.59
C ALA A 27 13.36 -35.44 7.59
N VAL A 28 12.19 -34.82 7.46
CA VAL A 28 10.98 -35.20 8.20
C VAL A 28 10.52 -36.57 7.69
N ARG A 29 10.53 -37.58 8.56
CA ARG A 29 9.99 -38.92 8.26
C ARG A 29 8.46 -38.82 8.14
N GLY A 30 7.95 -38.96 6.93
CA GLY A 30 6.52 -38.87 6.57
C GLY A 30 5.65 -40.07 6.99
N GLY A 31 5.85 -40.63 8.19
CA GLY A 31 5.08 -41.79 8.67
C GLY A 31 4.18 -41.54 9.89
N GLU A 32 4.34 -40.44 10.61
CA GLU A 32 3.73 -40.26 11.94
C GLU A 32 2.50 -39.33 11.97
N ILE A 33 2.25 -38.55 10.91
CA ILE A 33 1.15 -37.57 10.86
C ILE A 33 -0.19 -38.23 10.46
N GLU A 34 -0.15 -39.31 9.69
CA GLU A 34 -1.37 -39.96 9.16
C GLU A 34 -2.16 -40.75 10.23
N ALA A 35 -1.47 -41.23 11.28
CA ALA A 35 -2.10 -41.92 12.40
C ALA A 35 -2.81 -40.96 13.39
N GLN A 36 -2.31 -39.73 13.54
CA GLN A 36 -2.91 -38.73 14.44
C GLN A 36 -4.16 -38.05 13.82
N LEU A 37 -4.21 -37.90 12.50
CA LEU A 37 -5.36 -37.27 11.81
C LEU A 37 -6.62 -38.14 11.78
N ARG A 38 -6.50 -39.46 11.91
CA ARG A 38 -7.66 -40.38 11.90
C ARG A 38 -8.35 -40.52 13.28
N ALA A 39 -7.71 -40.07 14.35
CA ALA A 39 -8.21 -40.17 15.73
C ALA A 39 -9.04 -38.96 16.19
N LEU A 40 -9.13 -37.89 15.38
CA LEU A 40 -9.82 -36.63 15.75
C LEU A 40 -11.22 -36.47 15.15
N ASN A 41 -11.88 -37.56 14.75
CA ASN A 41 -13.25 -37.49 14.23
C ASN A 41 -14.30 -38.01 15.22
N PRO A 42 -14.92 -37.13 16.03
CA PRO A 42 -16.22 -37.39 16.62
C PRO A 42 -17.30 -36.51 15.99
N GLN A 43 -18.21 -37.20 15.28
CA GLN A 43 -19.66 -37.03 15.17
C GLN A 43 -20.32 -35.68 14.83
N ALA A 44 -21.19 -35.76 13.82
CA ALA A 44 -22.06 -34.71 13.31
C ALA A 44 -22.93 -34.06 14.41
N THR A 45 -22.80 -32.74 14.54
CA THR A 45 -23.65 -31.88 15.38
C THR A 45 -24.90 -31.48 14.59
N PRO A 46 -26.10 -31.41 15.21
CA PRO A 46 -27.30 -30.90 14.54
C PRO A 46 -27.16 -29.43 14.13
N GLN A 47 -27.62 -29.10 12.93
CA GLN A 47 -27.55 -27.75 12.35
C GLN A 47 -28.46 -26.78 13.13
N ILE A 48 -27.85 -25.85 13.87
CA ILE A 48 -28.53 -24.66 14.40
C ILE A 48 -28.65 -23.67 13.24
N ILE A 49 -29.89 -23.40 12.79
CA ILE A 49 -30.18 -22.37 11.79
C ILE A 49 -30.01 -21.00 12.47
N LEU A 50 -28.88 -20.36 12.24
CA LEU A 50 -28.70 -18.94 12.53
C LEU A 50 -29.43 -18.11 11.46
N PRO A 51 -30.17 -17.03 11.81
CA PRO A 51 -30.62 -16.06 10.83
C PRO A 51 -29.40 -15.47 10.13
N SER A 52 -29.35 -15.56 8.80
CA SER A 52 -28.28 -14.94 8.02
C SER A 52 -28.29 -13.44 8.25
N PRO A 53 -27.16 -12.81 8.62
CA PRO A 53 -27.05 -11.37 8.58
C PRO A 53 -27.26 -10.93 7.12
N GLU A 54 -28.19 -10.00 6.94
CA GLU A 54 -28.45 -9.35 5.67
C GLU A 54 -27.14 -8.72 5.18
N PRO A 55 -26.71 -8.96 3.92
CA PRO A 55 -25.44 -8.43 3.43
C PRO A 55 -25.50 -6.90 3.46
N PRO A 56 -24.46 -6.22 3.96
CA PRO A 56 -24.37 -4.78 3.83
C PRO A 56 -24.44 -4.42 2.34
N THR A 57 -25.24 -3.41 2.02
CA THR A 57 -25.31 -2.81 0.69
C THR A 57 -23.89 -2.58 0.18
N ALA A 58 -23.51 -3.31 -0.85
CA ALA A 58 -22.15 -3.36 -1.35
C ALA A 58 -21.77 -2.02 -1.98
N ASP A 59 -21.10 -1.17 -1.19
CA ASP A 59 -19.90 -0.53 -1.73
C ASP A 59 -19.10 -1.64 -2.42
N GLY A 60 -18.79 -1.46 -3.71
CA GLY A 60 -18.16 -2.48 -4.55
C GLY A 60 -17.00 -3.15 -3.82
N ALA A 61 -16.81 -4.46 -4.06
CA ALA A 61 -15.91 -5.28 -3.25
C ALA A 61 -14.54 -4.58 -3.07
N PRO A 62 -13.87 -4.70 -1.90
CA PRO A 62 -12.60 -4.00 -1.64
C PRO A 62 -11.57 -4.11 -2.77
N ASP A 63 -11.57 -5.24 -3.48
CA ASP A 63 -10.73 -5.51 -4.63
C ASP A 63 -11.10 -4.70 -5.88
N GLU A 64 -12.40 -4.48 -6.16
CA GLU A 64 -12.86 -3.65 -7.27
C GLU A 64 -12.51 -2.18 -7.05
N ARG A 65 -12.68 -1.69 -5.82
CA ARG A 65 -12.29 -0.32 -5.44
C ARG A 65 -10.79 -0.11 -5.61
N LEU A 66 -9.98 -1.09 -5.19
CA LEU A 66 -8.54 -1.06 -5.41
C LEU A 66 -8.19 -1.08 -6.90
N ALA A 67 -8.84 -1.92 -7.70
CA ALA A 67 -8.61 -1.99 -9.14
C ALA A 67 -8.93 -0.66 -9.84
N ALA A 68 -10.08 -0.05 -9.54
CA ALA A 68 -10.46 1.26 -10.07
C ALA A 68 -9.46 2.35 -9.65
N PHE A 69 -8.98 2.32 -8.41
CA PHE A 69 -7.95 3.25 -7.93
C PHE A 69 -6.61 3.08 -8.63
N LEU A 70 -6.15 1.86 -8.85
CA LEU A 70 -4.91 1.58 -9.58
C LEU A 70 -5.01 2.02 -11.04
N ALA A 71 -6.15 1.79 -11.68
CA ALA A 71 -6.41 2.25 -13.05
C ALA A 71 -6.39 3.78 -13.14
N LEU A 72 -7.07 4.49 -12.23
CA LEU A 72 -7.02 5.95 -12.17
C LEU A 72 -5.60 6.45 -11.91
N SER A 73 -4.91 5.84 -10.96
CA SER A 73 -3.53 6.19 -10.62
C SER A 73 -2.58 6.00 -11.80
N SER A 74 -2.79 4.96 -12.62
CA SER A 74 -2.03 4.73 -13.85
C SER A 74 -2.20 5.88 -14.82
N LEU A 75 -3.44 6.35 -15.03
CA LEU A 75 -3.72 7.50 -15.91
C LEU A 75 -3.09 8.79 -15.39
N LEU A 76 -3.20 9.04 -14.08
CA LEU A 76 -2.67 10.26 -13.45
C LEU A 76 -1.13 10.31 -13.43
N THR A 77 -0.48 9.15 -13.34
CA THR A 77 0.99 9.06 -13.23
C THR A 77 1.69 8.75 -14.55
N GLY A 78 0.96 8.23 -15.54
CA GLY A 78 1.50 7.72 -16.80
C GLY A 78 2.25 6.38 -16.64
N VAL A 79 1.97 5.60 -15.59
CA VAL A 79 2.66 4.35 -15.28
C VAL A 79 1.69 3.18 -15.24
N ASP A 80 1.81 2.28 -16.22
CA ASP A 80 0.87 1.15 -16.42
C ASP A 80 0.88 0.08 -15.32
N ARG A 81 1.99 -0.03 -14.58
CA ARG A 81 2.19 -1.09 -13.58
C ARG A 81 2.53 -0.48 -12.22
N LEU A 82 1.49 -0.26 -11.44
CA LEU A 82 1.54 0.22 -10.07
C LEU A 82 1.42 -0.96 -9.09
N SER A 83 2.07 -0.83 -7.93
CA SER A 83 2.05 -1.89 -6.89
C SER A 83 0.70 -1.93 -6.19
N PRO A 84 -0.01 -3.08 -6.17
CA PRO A 84 -1.27 -3.20 -5.42
C PRO A 84 -1.09 -2.98 -3.92
N ASP A 85 0.05 -3.36 -3.34
CA ASP A 85 0.32 -3.19 -1.91
C ASP A 85 0.46 -1.71 -1.54
N LEU A 86 1.19 -0.94 -2.35
CA LEU A 86 1.25 0.52 -2.20
C LEU A 86 -0.13 1.16 -2.46
N GLY A 87 -0.88 0.63 -3.43
CA GLY A 87 -2.22 1.09 -3.74
C GLY A 87 -3.17 1.00 -2.53
N ARG A 88 -3.13 -0.12 -1.78
CA ARG A 88 -3.91 -0.27 -0.54
C ARG A 88 -3.51 0.73 0.54
N LEU A 89 -2.21 0.93 0.74
CA LEU A 89 -1.69 1.90 1.71
C LEU A 89 -2.13 3.33 1.36
N TYR A 90 -2.03 3.71 0.10
CA TYR A 90 -2.42 5.04 -0.37
C TYR A 90 -3.93 5.24 -0.30
N LEU A 91 -4.74 4.24 -0.62
CA LEU A 91 -6.19 4.30 -0.43
C LEU A 91 -6.56 4.56 1.03
N GLN A 92 -5.98 3.81 1.96
CA GLN A 92 -6.23 4.02 3.39
C GLN A 92 -5.81 5.44 3.83
N SER A 93 -4.65 5.91 3.36
CA SER A 93 -4.16 7.25 3.68
C SER A 93 -5.09 8.36 3.17
N LEU A 94 -5.62 8.21 1.95
CA LEU A 94 -6.53 9.19 1.35
C LEU A 94 -7.91 9.19 2.02
N ASP A 95 -8.40 8.03 2.47
CA ASP A 95 -9.65 7.93 3.21
C ASP A 95 -9.56 8.57 4.60
N ALA A 96 -8.36 8.59 5.20
CA ALA A 96 -8.10 9.29 6.45
C ALA A 96 -7.89 10.82 6.27
N ASP A 97 -7.60 11.28 5.05
CA ASP A 97 -7.26 12.69 4.75
C ASP A 97 -8.49 13.53 4.37
N ALA A 98 -9.07 14.20 5.37
CA ALA A 98 -10.16 15.15 5.17
C ALA A 98 -9.74 16.47 4.49
N ALA A 99 -8.45 16.78 4.37
CA ALA A 99 -7.97 18.08 3.84
C ALA A 99 -8.26 18.28 2.35
N THR A 100 -8.49 17.18 1.63
CA THR A 100 -8.81 17.21 0.20
C THR A 100 -10.23 17.71 -0.06
N GLY A 101 -11.14 17.59 0.91
CA GLY A 101 -12.54 18.02 0.79
C GLY A 101 -13.39 17.14 -0.14
N ALA A 102 -12.87 15.97 -0.55
CA ALA A 102 -13.56 14.97 -1.35
C ALA A 102 -13.15 13.57 -0.91
N THR A 103 -14.00 12.58 -1.19
CA THR A 103 -13.68 11.17 -0.92
C THR A 103 -13.10 10.50 -2.17
N VAL A 104 -12.29 9.45 -1.98
CA VAL A 104 -11.79 8.66 -3.12
C VAL A 104 -12.93 8.05 -3.92
N THR A 105 -13.97 7.55 -3.26
CA THR A 105 -15.16 7.02 -3.95
C THR A 105 -15.76 8.06 -4.89
N ARG A 106 -15.96 9.30 -4.42
CA ARG A 106 -16.46 10.40 -5.26
C ARG A 106 -15.54 10.70 -6.44
N LEU A 107 -14.22 10.65 -6.25
CA LEU A 107 -13.26 10.83 -7.34
C LEU A 107 -13.38 9.71 -8.38
N LEU A 108 -13.47 8.45 -7.95
CA LEU A 108 -13.61 7.30 -8.84
C LEU A 108 -14.91 7.36 -9.65
N ASP A 109 -16.02 7.74 -8.99
CA ASP A 109 -17.32 7.89 -9.64
C ASP A 109 -17.31 9.05 -10.66
N ALA A 110 -16.79 10.22 -10.26
CA ALA A 110 -16.71 11.38 -11.13
C ALA A 110 -15.76 11.18 -12.32
N ALA A 111 -14.69 10.40 -12.13
CA ALA A 111 -13.78 9.98 -13.19
C ALA A 111 -14.37 8.88 -14.09
N GLY A 112 -15.54 8.31 -13.77
CA GLY A 112 -16.15 7.23 -14.53
C GLY A 112 -15.40 5.90 -14.43
N MET A 113 -14.53 5.73 -13.43
CA MET A 113 -13.67 4.52 -13.28
C MET A 113 -14.47 3.27 -12.93
N ARG A 114 -15.69 3.44 -12.44
CA ARG A 114 -16.63 2.36 -12.08
C ARG A 114 -17.75 2.18 -13.11
N SER A 115 -17.67 2.87 -14.24
CA SER A 115 -18.60 2.68 -15.36
C SER A 115 -18.27 1.41 -16.15
N GLU A 116 -19.20 0.96 -17.00
CA GLU A 116 -18.95 -0.17 -17.92
C GLU A 116 -17.81 0.11 -18.91
N THR A 117 -17.55 1.39 -19.21
CA THR A 117 -16.51 1.85 -20.12
C THR A 117 -15.63 2.89 -19.44
N PRO A 118 -14.72 2.48 -18.53
CA PRO A 118 -13.85 3.41 -17.83
C PRO A 118 -12.89 4.11 -18.81
N PRO A 119 -12.48 5.36 -18.53
CA PRO A 119 -11.54 6.07 -19.38
C PRO A 119 -10.20 5.33 -19.43
N ALA A 120 -9.66 5.16 -20.64
CA ALA A 120 -8.39 4.47 -20.86
C ALA A 120 -7.22 5.44 -21.14
N THR A 121 -7.49 6.74 -21.26
CA THR A 121 -6.49 7.77 -21.56
C THR A 121 -6.66 8.98 -20.67
N LEU A 122 -5.57 9.73 -20.47
CA LEU A 122 -5.63 11.00 -19.74
C LEU A 122 -6.56 12.01 -20.44
N GLU A 123 -6.62 12.00 -21.77
CA GLU A 123 -7.54 12.84 -22.54
C GLU A 123 -9.01 12.47 -22.30
N ALA A 124 -9.35 11.18 -22.27
CA ALA A 124 -10.71 10.77 -21.87
C ALA A 124 -11.02 11.21 -20.44
N LEU A 125 -10.04 11.10 -19.54
CA LEU A 125 -10.18 11.55 -18.16
C LEU A 125 -10.38 13.07 -18.06
N THR A 126 -9.71 13.90 -18.86
CA THR A 126 -9.91 15.36 -18.83
C THR A 126 -11.31 15.75 -19.28
N THR A 127 -11.91 15.03 -20.22
CA THR A 127 -13.30 15.31 -20.67
C THR A 127 -14.36 15.10 -19.60
N THR A 128 -14.04 14.39 -18.51
CA THR A 128 -14.96 14.21 -17.37
C THR A 128 -15.11 15.47 -16.50
N GLY A 129 -14.24 16.47 -16.67
CA GLY A 129 -14.26 17.70 -15.87
C GLY A 129 -13.77 17.53 -14.43
N ILE A 130 -13.19 16.39 -14.03
CA ILE A 130 -12.70 16.18 -12.65
C ILE A 130 -11.64 17.21 -12.23
N PHE A 131 -10.89 17.76 -13.18
CA PHE A 131 -9.83 18.73 -12.90
C PHE A 131 -10.35 20.17 -12.73
N GLU A 132 -11.59 20.44 -13.15
CA GLU A 132 -12.27 21.73 -12.98
C GLU A 132 -12.93 21.83 -11.60
N GLN A 133 -13.24 20.69 -11.00
CA GLN A 133 -13.79 20.60 -9.65
C GLN A 133 -12.64 20.64 -8.63
N GLU A 134 -12.44 21.79 -7.98
CA GLU A 134 -11.30 22.05 -7.09
C GLU A 134 -11.04 20.95 -6.04
N PRO A 135 -12.04 20.41 -5.29
CA PRO A 135 -11.78 19.30 -4.35
C PRO A 135 -11.29 18.03 -5.03
N LEU A 136 -11.84 17.68 -6.21
CA LEU A 136 -11.45 16.48 -6.96
C LEU A 136 -10.07 16.65 -7.58
N ASN A 137 -9.76 17.83 -8.12
CA ASN A 137 -8.44 18.16 -8.64
C ASN A 137 -7.38 18.09 -7.54
N ARG A 138 -7.67 18.62 -6.34
CA ARG A 138 -6.77 18.52 -5.19
C ARG A 138 -6.54 17.07 -4.79
N LEU A 139 -7.59 16.26 -4.72
CA LEU A 139 -7.48 14.84 -4.40
C LEU A 139 -6.69 14.08 -5.48
N ALA A 140 -6.93 14.34 -6.77
CA ALA A 140 -6.17 13.73 -7.87
C ALA A 140 -4.67 14.10 -7.83
N LYS A 141 -4.35 15.36 -7.51
CA LYS A 141 -2.96 15.80 -7.26
C LYS A 141 -2.35 15.11 -6.05
N GLN A 142 -3.13 14.88 -5.00
CA GLN A 142 -2.68 14.14 -3.82
C GLN A 142 -2.40 12.67 -4.18
N VAL A 143 -3.24 12.01 -4.98
CA VAL A 143 -2.97 10.66 -5.51
C VAL A 143 -1.62 10.63 -6.24
N ALA A 144 -1.40 11.56 -7.17
CA ALA A 144 -0.13 11.66 -7.88
C ALA A 144 1.04 11.92 -6.92
N LYS A 145 0.88 12.80 -5.93
CA LYS A 145 1.90 13.08 -4.91
C LYS A 145 2.32 11.79 -4.19
N LEU A 146 1.37 10.99 -3.69
CA LEU A 146 1.66 9.75 -2.96
C LEU A 146 2.54 8.81 -3.80
N TRP A 147 2.22 8.64 -5.08
CA TRP A 147 3.01 7.79 -6.00
C TRP A 147 4.40 8.35 -6.32
N TYR A 148 4.51 9.66 -6.52
CA TYR A 148 5.78 10.29 -6.88
C TYR A 148 6.74 10.41 -5.70
N THR A 149 6.24 10.65 -4.49
CA THR A 149 7.07 10.82 -3.29
C THR A 149 7.26 9.54 -2.49
N GLY A 150 6.30 8.61 -2.59
CA GLY A 150 6.27 7.42 -1.73
C GLY A 150 5.90 7.71 -0.28
N ILE A 151 5.45 8.92 0.04
CA ILE A 151 5.11 9.37 1.40
C ILE A 151 3.60 9.34 1.57
N TYR A 152 3.09 8.79 2.66
CA TYR A 152 1.67 8.73 3.01
C TYR A 152 1.45 9.16 4.46
N THR A 153 0.19 9.43 4.82
CA THR A 153 -0.22 9.77 6.18
C THR A 153 -0.94 8.59 6.82
N ASN A 154 -0.54 8.18 8.03
CA ASN A 154 -1.24 7.14 8.79
C ASN A 154 -2.50 7.67 9.51
N ASP A 155 -3.24 6.78 10.17
CA ASP A 155 -4.46 7.14 10.91
C ASP A 155 -4.23 8.12 12.07
N ALA A 156 -2.98 8.26 12.55
CA ALA A 156 -2.58 9.22 13.57
C ALA A 156 -2.20 10.60 13.00
N GLY A 157 -2.26 10.78 11.67
CA GLY A 157 -1.88 12.03 11.00
C GLY A 157 -0.37 12.20 10.78
N GLU A 158 0.43 11.15 10.98
CA GLU A 158 1.89 11.20 10.81
C GLU A 158 2.29 10.85 9.37
N GLU A 159 3.21 11.63 8.80
CA GLU A 159 3.81 11.31 7.49
C GLU A 159 4.84 10.17 7.63
N LEU A 160 4.64 9.10 6.87
CA LEU A 160 5.47 7.91 6.81
C LEU A 160 5.93 7.64 5.36
N VAL A 161 7.04 6.92 5.22
CA VAL A 161 7.60 6.55 3.91
C VAL A 161 7.21 5.11 3.59
N ALA A 162 6.36 4.91 2.59
CA ALA A 162 6.02 3.59 2.07
C ALA A 162 7.15 3.03 1.19
N THR A 163 7.75 3.88 0.35
CA THR A 163 8.96 3.55 -0.40
C THR A 163 9.77 4.81 -0.67
N TYR A 164 11.10 4.72 -0.52
CA TYR A 164 12.00 5.81 -0.89
C TYR A 164 12.63 5.58 -2.26
N VAL A 165 13.17 4.38 -2.48
CA VAL A 165 13.92 4.05 -3.70
C VAL A 165 13.01 3.83 -4.90
N ASP A 166 11.82 3.25 -4.69
CA ASP A 166 10.89 2.90 -5.77
C ASP A 166 9.85 3.98 -6.07
N ALA A 167 9.91 5.12 -5.37
CA ALA A 167 9.05 6.27 -5.61
C ALA A 167 9.16 6.72 -7.08
N LEU A 168 8.05 7.09 -7.70
CA LEU A 168 8.04 7.35 -9.15
C LEU A 168 8.95 8.52 -9.55
N ALA A 169 9.22 9.48 -8.65
CA ALA A 169 10.18 10.55 -8.90
C ALA A 169 11.56 10.00 -9.30
N TRP A 170 12.04 8.92 -8.67
CA TRP A 170 13.34 8.34 -9.03
C TRP A 170 13.30 7.50 -10.30
N ARG A 171 12.14 6.89 -10.60
CA ARG A 171 11.96 6.09 -11.81
C ARG A 171 11.86 6.94 -13.07
N THR A 172 11.39 8.18 -12.93
CA THR A 172 11.21 9.13 -14.05
C THR A 172 12.48 9.94 -14.34
N LEU A 173 13.31 10.21 -13.34
CA LEU A 173 14.58 10.93 -13.52
C LEU A 173 15.70 9.97 -13.97
N ARG A 174 16.20 10.14 -15.20
CA ARG A 174 17.30 9.31 -15.75
C ARG A 174 18.70 9.82 -15.43
N PHE A 175 18.83 11.09 -15.08
CA PHE A 175 20.12 11.76 -14.87
C PHE A 175 20.59 11.72 -13.40
N THR A 176 19.74 11.27 -12.47
CA THR A 176 20.04 11.23 -11.03
C THR A 176 19.51 9.96 -10.39
N LYS A 177 19.93 9.69 -9.15
CA LYS A 177 19.55 8.53 -8.35
C LYS A 177 19.19 8.94 -6.92
N PRO A 178 18.43 8.12 -6.18
CA PRO A 178 18.27 8.30 -4.75
C PRO A 178 19.63 8.43 -4.06
N ARG A 179 19.74 9.33 -3.06
CA ARG A 179 21.03 9.66 -2.42
C ARG A 179 21.70 8.47 -1.72
N THR A 180 20.95 7.41 -1.47
CA THR A 180 21.41 6.17 -0.82
C THR A 180 21.95 5.13 -1.81
N ILE A 181 21.85 5.36 -3.13
CA ILE A 181 22.28 4.42 -4.16
C ILE A 181 23.48 4.98 -4.92
N CYS A 182 24.61 4.29 -4.83
CA CYS A 182 25.81 4.64 -5.57
C CYS A 182 25.60 4.42 -7.08
N GLY A 183 25.97 5.40 -7.90
CA GLY A 183 26.13 5.25 -9.35
C GLY A 183 27.55 4.85 -9.73
N TYR A 184 27.76 4.53 -11.01
CA TYR A 184 29.12 4.44 -11.56
C TYR A 184 29.78 5.83 -11.51
N PRO A 185 31.07 5.95 -11.13
CA PRO A 185 31.75 7.24 -11.10
C PRO A 185 31.61 8.01 -12.42
N GLY A 186 31.19 9.27 -12.36
CA GLY A 186 31.01 10.09 -13.57
C GLY A 186 29.67 9.92 -14.29
N PHE A 187 28.67 9.24 -13.71
CA PHE A 187 27.32 9.18 -14.29
C PHE A 187 26.63 10.55 -14.45
N TRP A 188 27.19 11.58 -13.79
CA TRP A 188 26.71 12.97 -13.79
C TRP A 188 27.48 13.89 -14.75
N ALA A 189 28.43 13.37 -15.52
CA ALA A 189 29.29 14.13 -16.44
C ALA A 189 28.67 14.28 -17.84
#